data_AF-R6TLQ9-F1
#
_entry.id   AF-R6TLQ9-F1
#
_cell.length_a   1.000
_cell.length_b   1.000
_cell.length_c   1.000
_cell.angle_alpha   90.00
_cell.angle_beta   90.00
_cell.angle_gamma   90.00
#
_symmetry.space_group_name_H-M   'P 1'
#
loop_
_entity.id
_entity.type
_entity.pdbx_description
1 polymer ?
#
loop_
_entity_poly.entity_id
_entity_poly.type
_entity_poly.pdbx_seq_one_letter_code
_entity_poly.pdbx_strand_id
1 'polypeptide(L)'
;MKFRTENEFTHFKFSDVHVSDIMMSFGTFKICLDNVIIKADNSKNRDIRDMRTNGLILKLSDANIISLIREGFKTYDADGNLKSTTADEEIEETDYIDTFNNFLDGYAYLIEKENENYTFVFDGTDERSYTLIVSASKDECEWDRFMNIEA
;
A
#
# COMPACT_ATOMS: atom_id res chain seq x y z
N MET A 1 -10.80 -13.32 -18.00
CA MET A 1 -11.86 -13.05 -17.00
C MET A 1 -11.13 -12.61 -15.75
N LYS A 2 -11.39 -11.40 -15.25
CA LYS A 2 -10.73 -10.90 -14.03
C LYS A 2 -11.30 -11.62 -12.82
N PHE A 3 -10.45 -11.95 -11.85
CA PHE A 3 -10.87 -12.34 -10.51
C PHE A 3 -11.21 -11.08 -9.73
N ARG A 4 -12.18 -11.18 -8.83
CA ARG A 4 -12.64 -10.08 -7.98
C ARG A 4 -13.12 -10.62 -6.64
N THR A 5 -12.73 -9.95 -5.57
CA THR A 5 -13.26 -10.14 -4.21
C THR A 5 -13.68 -8.81 -3.62
N GLU A 6 -14.62 -8.85 -2.69
CA GLU A 6 -15.12 -7.67 -1.97
C GLU A 6 -15.05 -7.95 -0.48
N ASN A 7 -14.53 -7.02 0.32
CA ASN A 7 -14.37 -7.15 1.77
C ASN A 7 -13.56 -8.39 2.18
N GLU A 8 -12.54 -8.72 1.39
CA GLU A 8 -11.61 -9.84 1.64
C GLU A 8 -10.16 -9.36 1.71
N PHE A 9 -9.92 -8.08 2.00
CA PHE A 9 -8.56 -7.53 2.13
C PHE A 9 -7.63 -8.39 3.01
N THR A 10 -8.15 -8.92 4.12
CA THR A 10 -7.38 -9.75 5.06
C THR A 10 -6.98 -11.12 4.49
N HIS A 11 -7.53 -11.53 3.35
CA HIS A 11 -7.15 -12.74 2.61
C HIS A 11 -6.00 -12.48 1.60
N PHE A 12 -5.43 -11.29 1.63
CA PHE A 12 -4.19 -10.96 0.94
C PHE A 12 -3.08 -10.71 1.96
N LYS A 13 -1.83 -10.81 1.52
CA LYS A 13 -0.67 -10.34 2.27
C LYS A 13 0.11 -9.40 1.37
N PHE A 14 0.35 -8.22 1.93
CA PHE A 14 1.11 -7.13 1.32
C PHE A 14 2.41 -7.00 2.11
N SER A 15 3.51 -7.47 1.54
CA SER A 15 4.85 -7.40 2.13
C SER A 15 5.78 -7.13 0.96
N ASP A 16 6.44 -5.98 0.98
CA ASP A 16 7.36 -5.55 -0.08
C ASP A 16 6.69 -5.61 -1.46
N VAL A 17 5.53 -4.97 -1.57
CA VAL A 17 4.74 -4.91 -2.81
C VAL A 17 5.20 -3.72 -3.64
N HIS A 18 5.35 -3.91 -4.94
CA HIS A 18 5.72 -2.84 -5.85
C HIS A 18 4.49 -2.05 -6.28
N VAL A 19 4.58 -0.72 -6.32
CA VAL A 19 3.47 0.18 -6.62
C VAL A 19 3.59 0.66 -8.07
N SER A 20 2.67 0.22 -8.92
CA SER A 20 2.68 0.54 -10.36
C SER A 20 1.73 1.66 -10.75
N ASP A 21 0.73 1.95 -9.93
CA ASP A 21 -0.26 3.02 -10.15
C ASP A 21 -0.88 3.37 -8.80
N ILE A 22 -1.15 4.65 -8.55
CA ILE A 22 -1.86 5.12 -7.37
C ILE A 22 -2.65 6.38 -7.75
N MET A 23 -3.91 6.44 -7.31
CA MET A 23 -4.75 7.61 -7.54
C MET A 23 -5.88 7.72 -6.53
N MET A 24 -6.34 8.96 -6.36
CA MET A 24 -7.56 9.29 -5.63
C MET A 24 -8.49 10.08 -6.54
N SER A 25 -9.75 9.65 -6.68
CA SER A 25 -10.73 10.36 -7.50
C SER A 25 -12.15 10.05 -7.06
N PHE A 26 -12.99 11.09 -6.95
CA PHE A 26 -14.43 10.96 -6.65
C PHE A 26 -14.76 10.01 -5.48
N GLY A 27 -14.02 10.11 -4.37
CA GLY A 27 -14.22 9.25 -3.18
C GLY A 27 -13.77 7.80 -3.38
N THR A 28 -12.95 7.52 -4.39
CA THR A 28 -12.32 6.22 -4.60
C THR A 28 -10.81 6.36 -4.55
N PHE A 29 -10.18 5.66 -3.61
CA PHE A 29 -8.74 5.44 -3.60
C PHE A 29 -8.45 4.15 -4.36
N LYS A 30 -7.49 4.20 -5.28
CA LYS A 30 -7.09 3.04 -6.09
C LYS A 30 -5.57 2.95 -6.12
N ILE A 31 -5.06 1.74 -5.90
CA ILE A 31 -3.64 1.41 -6.03
C ILE A 31 -3.46 0.09 -6.78
N CYS A 32 -2.44 0.02 -7.65
CA CYS A 32 -2.08 -1.17 -8.39
C CYS A 32 -0.76 -1.73 -7.85
N LEU A 33 -0.79 -2.98 -7.42
CA LEU A 33 0.24 -3.62 -6.63
C LEU A 33 0.72 -4.90 -7.32
N ASP A 34 2.04 -5.04 -7.38
CA ASP A 34 2.69 -6.28 -7.77
C ASP A 34 3.22 -7.04 -6.55
N ASN A 35 3.51 -8.32 -6.74
CA ASN A 35 4.03 -9.20 -5.69
C ASN A 35 3.07 -9.40 -4.51
N VAL A 36 1.76 -9.29 -4.73
CA VAL A 36 0.76 -9.52 -3.69
C VAL A 36 0.54 -11.02 -3.51
N ILE A 37 0.54 -11.48 -2.26
CA ILE A 37 0.21 -12.86 -1.92
C ILE A 37 -1.30 -12.97 -1.71
N ILE A 38 -1.90 -13.95 -2.36
CA ILE A 38 -3.30 -14.35 -2.21
C ILE A 38 -3.30 -15.60 -1.33
N LYS A 39 -3.90 -15.50 -0.14
CA LYS A 39 -3.90 -16.60 0.82
C LYS A 39 -4.74 -17.78 0.32
N ALA A 40 -4.46 -18.98 0.83
CA ALA A 40 -5.21 -20.20 0.53
C ALA A 40 -6.70 -20.11 0.89
N ASP A 41 -7.07 -19.26 1.85
CA ASP A 41 -8.45 -19.04 2.31
C ASP A 41 -9.22 -17.95 1.54
N ASN A 42 -8.58 -17.28 0.58
CA ASN A 42 -9.26 -16.33 -0.31
C ASN A 42 -10.34 -17.03 -1.14
N SER A 43 -11.53 -16.43 -1.27
CA SER A 43 -12.69 -17.08 -1.90
C SER A 43 -12.51 -17.41 -3.39
N LYS A 44 -11.55 -16.78 -4.07
CA LYS A 44 -11.22 -17.07 -5.48
C LYS A 44 -10.00 -17.96 -5.63
N ASN A 45 -9.20 -18.14 -4.58
CA ASN A 45 -8.11 -19.10 -4.61
C ASN A 45 -8.69 -20.52 -4.43
N ARG A 46 -8.59 -21.35 -5.47
CA ARG A 46 -9.03 -22.74 -5.43
C ARG A 46 -7.90 -23.71 -5.11
N ASP A 47 -6.67 -23.22 -4.96
CA ASP A 47 -5.53 -24.00 -4.49
C ASP A 47 -5.54 -24.06 -2.95
N ILE A 48 -4.98 -25.11 -2.38
CA ILE A 48 -4.83 -25.26 -0.92
C ILE A 48 -3.63 -24.47 -0.37
N ARG A 49 -2.85 -23.85 -1.25
CA ARG A 49 -1.64 -23.07 -0.95
C ARG A 49 -1.86 -21.60 -1.24
N ASP A 50 -1.01 -20.79 -0.62
CA ASP A 50 -0.87 -19.38 -0.99
C ASP A 50 -0.34 -19.26 -2.42
N MET A 51 -0.87 -18.28 -3.13
CA MET A 51 -0.50 -17.94 -4.51
C MET A 51 -0.01 -16.50 -4.56
N ARG A 52 0.62 -16.11 -5.65
CA ARG A 52 1.05 -14.74 -5.92
C ARG A 52 0.23 -14.15 -7.08
N THR A 53 0.10 -12.83 -7.11
CA THR A 53 -0.33 -12.11 -8.32
C THR A 53 0.48 -10.84 -8.53
N ASN A 54 0.43 -10.34 -9.75
CA ASN A 54 0.92 -9.03 -10.16
C ASN A 54 -0.25 -8.28 -10.80
N GLY A 55 -0.22 -6.94 -10.74
CA GLY A 55 -1.29 -6.08 -11.22
C GLY A 55 -2.57 -6.20 -10.40
N LEU A 56 -2.46 -6.47 -9.09
CA LEU A 56 -3.62 -6.45 -8.20
C LEU A 56 -4.07 -5.01 -8.01
N ILE A 57 -5.31 -4.73 -8.38
CA ILE A 57 -5.93 -3.43 -8.16
C ILE A 57 -6.70 -3.52 -6.85
N LEU A 58 -6.25 -2.79 -5.83
CA LEU A 58 -7.02 -2.52 -4.63
C LEU A 58 -7.80 -1.22 -4.83
N LYS A 59 -9.12 -1.27 -4.66
CA LYS A 59 -10.01 -0.11 -4.67
C LYS A 59 -10.67 0.01 -3.30
N LEU A 60 -10.65 1.22 -2.77
CA LEU A 60 -11.32 1.60 -1.54
C LEU A 60 -12.44 2.57 -1.88
N SER A 61 -13.68 2.24 -1.52
CA SER A 61 -14.88 3.05 -1.80
C SER A 61 -15.24 3.97 -0.64
N ASP A 62 -15.86 5.11 -0.94
CA ASP A 62 -16.11 6.19 0.02
C ASP A 62 -14.84 6.56 0.80
N ALA A 63 -13.71 6.54 0.08
CA ALA A 63 -12.40 6.71 0.65
C ALA A 63 -12.19 8.16 1.10
N ASN A 64 -11.60 8.31 2.28
CA ASN A 64 -11.15 9.57 2.83
C ASN A 64 -9.73 9.42 3.37
N ILE A 65 -8.80 10.28 2.92
CA ILE A 65 -7.45 10.31 3.48
C ILE A 65 -7.54 10.95 4.87
N ILE A 66 -7.15 10.21 5.90
CA ILE A 66 -7.13 10.68 7.29
C ILE A 66 -5.82 11.43 7.56
N SER A 67 -4.71 10.89 7.08
CA SER A 67 -3.39 11.50 7.22
C SER A 67 -2.43 11.00 6.15
N LEU A 68 -1.51 11.88 5.75
CA LEU A 68 -0.34 11.53 4.95
C LEU A 68 0.89 12.20 5.59
N ILE A 69 1.79 11.40 6.13
CA ILE A 69 2.97 11.87 6.85
C ILE A 69 4.22 11.49 6.08
N ARG A 70 5.09 12.45 5.80
CA ARG A 70 6.49 12.21 5.44
C ARG A 70 7.30 12.02 6.72
N GLU A 71 7.89 10.85 6.86
CA GLU A 71 8.57 10.47 8.10
C GLU A 71 9.90 11.21 8.27
N GLY A 72 10.09 11.69 9.49
CA GLY A 72 11.33 12.25 9.97
C GLY A 72 12.39 11.17 10.18
N PHE A 73 13.64 11.59 10.32
CA PHE A 73 14.76 10.68 10.54
C PHE A 73 15.80 11.31 11.45
N LYS A 74 16.63 10.45 12.05
CA LYS A 74 17.78 10.85 12.84
C LYS A 74 19.06 10.46 12.12
N THR A 75 20.03 11.36 12.08
CA THR A 75 21.37 11.06 11.57
C THR A 75 22.33 10.88 12.73
N TYR A 76 23.20 9.88 12.62
CA TYR A 76 24.22 9.58 13.60
C TYR A 76 25.60 9.65 12.94
N ASP A 77 26.63 10.05 13.69
CA ASP A 77 28.01 9.94 13.24
C ASP A 77 28.51 8.49 13.29
N ALA A 78 29.76 8.27 12.85
CA ALA A 78 30.36 6.93 12.81
C ALA A 78 30.59 6.32 14.21
N ASP A 79 30.61 7.15 15.26
CA ASP A 79 30.72 6.74 16.65
C ASP A 79 29.34 6.47 17.28
N GLY A 80 28.25 6.67 16.53
CA GLY A 80 26.87 6.47 16.96
C GLY A 80 26.26 7.65 17.72
N ASN A 81 26.90 8.82 17.74
CA ASN A 81 26.35 10.01 18.38
C ASN A 81 25.33 10.70 17.46
N LEU A 82 24.22 11.16 18.05
CA LEU A 82 23.18 11.89 17.34
C LEU A 82 23.72 13.21 16.77
N LYS A 83 23.59 13.40 15.45
CA LYS A 83 24.03 14.59 14.74
C LYS A 83 22.86 15.52 14.41
N SER A 84 21.75 15.00 13.91
CA SER A 84 20.55 15.79 13.61
C SER A 84 19.27 14.98 13.75
N THR A 85 18.17 15.69 13.97
CA THR A 85 16.81 15.15 13.92
C THR A 85 16.00 15.98 12.94
N THR A 86 15.40 15.31 11.96
CA THR A 86 14.36 15.83 11.10
C THR A 86 13.02 15.35 11.67
N ALA A 87 12.08 16.26 11.89
CA ALA A 87 10.75 15.91 12.40
C ALA A 87 9.87 15.33 11.28
N ASP A 88 8.82 14.63 11.68
CA ASP A 88 7.74 14.22 10.78
C ASP A 88 7.02 15.45 10.22
N GLU A 89 6.56 15.35 8.99
CA GLU A 89 5.85 16.42 8.29
C GLU A 89 4.53 15.89 7.74
N GLU A 90 3.45 16.54 8.13
CA GLU A 90 2.13 16.29 7.56
C GLU A 90 2.05 16.95 6.18
N ILE A 91 1.59 16.19 5.20
CA ILE A 91 1.41 16.64 3.83
C ILE A 91 0.01 17.24 3.71
N GLU A 92 -0.08 18.43 3.13
CA GLU A 92 -1.35 19.10 2.88
C GLU A 92 -2.12 18.44 1.74
N GLU A 93 -3.45 18.48 1.78
CA GLU A 93 -4.30 17.82 0.78
C GLU A 93 -4.02 18.29 -0.66
N THR A 94 -3.59 19.54 -0.83
CA THR A 94 -3.23 20.11 -2.13
C THR A 94 -2.04 19.42 -2.78
N ASP A 95 -1.21 18.77 -1.97
CA ASP A 95 0.08 18.21 -2.36
C ASP A 95 0.04 16.67 -2.43
N TYR A 96 -1.12 16.05 -2.15
CA TYR A 96 -1.29 14.60 -2.20
C TYR A 96 -0.96 14.00 -3.56
N ILE A 97 -1.45 14.60 -4.64
CA ILE A 97 -1.23 14.09 -6.00
C ILE A 97 0.26 14.14 -6.34
N ASP A 98 0.93 15.24 -6.00
CA ASP A 98 2.36 15.38 -6.24
C ASP A 98 3.17 14.40 -5.39
N THR A 99 2.76 14.19 -4.13
CA THR A 99 3.40 13.23 -3.22
C THR A 99 3.20 11.79 -3.69
N PHE A 100 2.04 11.44 -4.25
CA PHE A 100 1.77 10.11 -4.80
C PHE A 100 2.72 9.73 -5.94
N ASN A 101 3.23 10.72 -6.69
CA ASN A 101 4.24 10.46 -7.73
C ASN A 101 5.54 9.88 -7.15
N ASN A 102 5.87 10.19 -5.89
CA ASN A 102 7.04 9.60 -5.21
C ASN A 102 6.84 8.11 -4.87
N PHE A 103 5.62 7.59 -4.95
CA PHE A 103 5.34 6.17 -4.65
C PHE A 103 5.36 5.30 -5.91
N LEU A 104 5.25 5.91 -7.09
CA LEU A 104 5.26 5.20 -8.36
C LEU A 104 6.63 4.58 -8.62
N ASP A 105 6.63 3.34 -9.11
CA ASP A 105 7.83 2.50 -9.28
C ASP A 105 8.62 2.26 -7.97
N GLY A 106 8.02 2.61 -6.83
CA GLY A 106 8.53 2.35 -5.49
C GLY A 106 7.91 1.10 -4.86
N TYR A 107 8.06 0.99 -3.54
CA TYR A 107 7.55 -0.15 -2.78
C TYR A 107 6.70 0.31 -1.60
N ALA A 108 5.66 -0.45 -1.29
CA ALA A 108 5.02 -0.40 0.02
C ALA A 108 5.45 -1.63 0.82
N TYR A 109 6.09 -1.40 1.98
CA TYR A 109 6.55 -2.49 2.83
C TYR A 109 5.44 -2.98 3.77
N LEU A 110 4.47 -2.12 4.06
CA LEU A 110 3.31 -2.42 4.90
C LEU A 110 2.04 -1.92 4.24
N ILE A 111 1.04 -2.81 4.12
CA ILE A 111 -0.35 -2.43 3.88
C ILE A 111 -1.23 -3.27 4.77
N GLU A 112 -1.88 -2.62 5.74
CA GLU A 112 -2.72 -3.28 6.74
C GLU A 112 -4.06 -2.57 6.89
N LYS A 113 -5.02 -3.30 7.45
CA LYS A 113 -6.36 -2.81 7.73
C LYS A 113 -6.67 -3.04 9.20
N GLU A 114 -7.07 -1.98 9.89
CA GLU A 114 -7.64 -2.04 11.23
C GLU A 114 -8.98 -1.30 11.25
N ASN A 115 -10.07 -2.03 11.50
CA ASN A 115 -11.44 -1.54 11.34
C ASN A 115 -11.68 -1.04 9.90
N GLU A 116 -12.06 0.23 9.75
CA GLU A 116 -12.32 0.89 8.46
C GLU A 116 -11.11 1.67 7.94
N ASN A 117 -9.96 1.59 8.63
CA ASN A 117 -8.74 2.33 8.28
C ASN A 117 -7.71 1.40 7.64
N TYR A 118 -7.13 1.87 6.55
CA TYR A 118 -6.10 1.21 5.77
C TYR A 118 -4.82 2.02 5.91
N THR A 119 -3.78 1.41 6.47
CA THR A 119 -2.48 2.03 6.65
C THR A 119 -1.54 1.50 5.59
N PHE A 120 -0.96 2.41 4.82
CA PHE A 120 0.06 2.13 3.82
C PHE A 120 1.35 2.78 4.29
N VAL A 121 2.45 2.05 4.19
CA VAL A 121 3.77 2.63 4.43
C VAL A 121 4.66 2.40 3.23
N PHE A 122 5.04 3.51 2.61
CA PHE A 122 5.77 3.57 1.34
C PHE A 122 7.24 3.90 1.56
N ASP A 123 8.08 3.28 0.74
CA ASP A 123 9.44 3.73 0.45
C ASP A 123 9.37 4.61 -0.80
N GLY A 124 9.47 5.92 -0.59
CA GLY A 124 9.39 6.92 -1.64
C GLY A 124 10.66 6.97 -2.47
N THR A 125 10.53 7.28 -3.76
CA THR A 125 11.66 7.41 -4.69
C THR A 125 12.61 8.56 -4.36
N ASP A 126 12.23 9.44 -3.42
CA ASP A 126 13.05 10.54 -2.88
C ASP A 126 13.86 10.14 -1.64
N GLU A 127 14.03 8.84 -1.38
CA GLU A 127 14.74 8.27 -0.23
C GLU A 127 14.07 8.63 1.11
N ARG A 128 12.75 8.84 1.10
CA ARG A 128 11.93 9.13 2.29
C ARG A 128 10.85 8.08 2.47
N SER A 129 10.53 7.80 3.72
CA SER A 129 9.40 6.94 4.08
C SER A 129 8.14 7.78 4.32
N TYR A 130 6.99 7.22 3.95
CA TYR A 130 5.70 7.88 4.09
C TYR A 130 4.66 6.95 4.69
N THR A 131 3.91 7.45 5.66
CA THR A 131 2.74 6.76 6.23
C THR A 131 1.46 7.43 5.74
N LEU A 132 0.63 6.70 5.01
CA LEU A 132 -0.69 7.11 4.53
C LEU A 132 -1.78 6.31 5.27
N ILE A 133 -2.77 7.00 5.81
CA ILE A 133 -3.96 6.37 6.41
C ILE A 133 -5.19 6.80 5.60
N VAL A 134 -5.93 5.82 5.09
CA VAL A 134 -7.17 6.02 4.33
C VAL A 134 -8.30 5.31 5.07
N SER A 135 -9.39 5.99 5.40
CA SER A 135 -10.63 5.32 5.78
C SER A 135 -11.47 5.00 4.55
N ALA A 136 -12.19 3.89 4.56
CA ALA A 136 -13.09 3.51 3.48
C ALA A 136 -14.15 2.50 3.93
N SER A 137 -15.33 2.55 3.32
CA SER A 137 -16.49 1.70 3.66
C SER A 137 -16.42 0.28 3.10
N LYS A 138 -15.58 0.09 2.08
CA LYS A 138 -15.47 -1.16 1.32
C LYS A 138 -14.12 -1.28 0.63
N ASP A 139 -13.58 -2.49 0.64
CA ASP A 139 -12.45 -2.89 -0.22
C ASP A 139 -12.88 -3.81 -1.36
N GLU A 140 -12.21 -3.66 -2.49
CA GLU A 140 -12.31 -4.55 -3.64
C GLU A 140 -10.91 -4.83 -4.19
N CYS A 141 -10.60 -6.11 -4.38
CA CYS A 141 -9.36 -6.54 -5.03
C CYS A 141 -9.69 -7.18 -6.38
N GLU A 142 -9.05 -6.73 -7.46
CA GLU A 142 -9.16 -7.30 -8.80
C GLU A 142 -7.78 -7.72 -9.35
N TRP A 143 -7.68 -8.90 -9.96
CA TRP A 143 -6.44 -9.37 -10.58
C TRP A 143 -6.72 -10.33 -11.74
N ASP A 144 -5.71 -10.54 -12.60
CA ASP A 144 -5.88 -11.33 -13.83
C ASP A 144 -5.39 -12.78 -13.72
N ARG A 145 -4.32 -13.04 -12.94
CA ARG A 145 -3.64 -14.35 -12.93
C ARG A 145 -3.16 -14.73 -11.55
N PHE A 146 -3.27 -16.03 -11.25
CA PHE A 146 -2.52 -16.65 -10.16
C PHE A 146 -1.14 -17.08 -10.65
N MET A 147 -0.13 -16.88 -9.81
CA MET A 147 1.26 -17.28 -10.02
C MET A 147 1.70 -18.12 -8.83
N ASN A 148 2.61 -19.07 -9.04
CA ASN A 148 3.23 -19.75 -7.91
C ASN A 148 4.13 -18.78 -7.15
N ILE A 149 4.22 -18.97 -5.84
CA ILE A 149 5.27 -18.36 -5.04
C ILE A 149 6.56 -19.10 -5.40
N GLU A 150 7.55 -18.41 -5.98
CA GLU A 150 8.85 -19.00 -6.24
C GLU A 150 9.54 -19.31 -4.91
N ALA A 151 10.17 -20.49 -4.83
CA ALA A 151 10.83 -21.01 -3.64
C ALA A 151 12.23 -20.41 -3.44
#